data_AF-A0A7V0V1I6-F1
#
_entry.id   AF-A0A7V0V1I6-F1
#
_cell.length_a   1.000
_cell.length_b   1.000
_cell.length_c   1.000
_cell.angle_alpha   90.00
_cell.angle_beta   90.00
_cell.angle_gamma   90.00
#
_symmetry.space_group_name_H-M   'P 1'
#
loop_
_entity.id
_entity.type
_entity.pdbx_description
1 polymer ?
#
loop_
_entity_poly.entity_id
_entity_poly.type
_entity_poly.pdbx_seq_one_letter_code
_entity_poly.pdbx_strand_id
1 'polypeptide(L)'
;MLGRLNRFTASRWGIILAGATIGVLAALLPRLGNPPNMGVCVACFERDIAGALGLHRAAPVQYIRPEIIGFVLGALAAALLFREFRARAGSAPIVRFLLGAFAMIGALAFLGCPWRALLRLTGGDLNALPALAGLVAGIAVGVGFLRAGYSLGRAQRTYTAVGWVMPLLMIGLLLLLLFRPQFTKDGPIFFSQSGPGSLHAPVAISLGVGLVIGFLAQRTRFCTMGAVRDVVLMGDTHLASGVGALVVAAFLTNLALGQVRFGFLGQPVAHSSHLWNFLGMALAGLAFALAGGCPGRQLFLSGEGDGDAAIFVLGMITGAAFAHNWGLAGSPDKVVEGAVQVGGLSTAGMVAVVLGLVVCSLIGLTMRQAFAKAEV
;
A
#
# COMPACT_ATOMS: atom_id res chain seq x y z
N MET A 1 16.73 -27.76 8.19
CA MET A 1 16.67 -26.86 7.02
C MET A 1 15.89 -25.57 7.31
N LEU A 2 14.62 -25.65 7.71
CA LEU A 2 13.77 -24.49 8.06
C LEU A 2 14.40 -23.52 9.09
N GLY A 3 15.04 -24.02 10.15
CA GLY A 3 15.71 -23.18 11.16
C GLY A 3 16.91 -22.37 10.64
N ARG A 4 17.65 -22.86 9.63
CA ARG A 4 18.72 -22.09 8.97
C ARG A 4 18.13 -20.99 8.10
N LEU A 5 17.03 -21.27 7.39
CA LEU A 5 16.32 -20.28 6.58
C LEU A 5 15.74 -19.15 7.46
N ASN A 6 15.19 -19.47 8.64
CA ASN A 6 14.71 -18.46 9.60
C ASN A 6 15.80 -17.49 10.03
N ARG A 7 16.98 -18.01 10.37
CA ARG A 7 18.13 -17.17 10.75
C ARG A 7 18.61 -16.31 9.59
N PHE A 8 18.59 -16.84 8.37
CA PHE A 8 18.97 -16.08 7.19
C PHE A 8 17.98 -14.95 6.87
N THR A 9 16.67 -15.21 6.86
CA THR A 9 15.67 -14.17 6.55
C THR A 9 15.57 -13.09 7.63
N ALA A 10 15.95 -13.40 8.87
CA ALA A 10 16.08 -12.43 9.96
C ALA A 10 17.41 -11.64 9.92
N SER A 11 18.37 -12.07 9.09
CA SER A 11 19.67 -11.39 8.96
C SER A 11 19.58 -10.15 8.06
N ARG A 12 20.55 -9.24 8.20
CA ARG A 12 20.68 -8.07 7.33
C ARG A 12 20.79 -8.46 5.85
N TRP A 13 21.46 -9.56 5.54
CA TRP A 13 21.55 -10.08 4.16
C TRP A 13 20.22 -10.60 3.64
N GLY A 14 19.41 -11.23 4.49
CA GLY A 14 18.09 -11.73 4.11
C GLY A 14 17.14 -10.60 3.68
N ILE A 15 17.12 -9.50 4.44
CA ILE A 15 16.27 -8.36 4.11
C ILE A 15 16.78 -7.55 2.91
N ILE A 16 18.11 -7.44 2.73
CA ILE A 16 18.71 -6.84 1.53
C ILE A 16 18.36 -7.66 0.28
N LEU A 17 18.50 -8.99 0.33
CA LEU A 17 18.15 -9.87 -0.80
C LEU A 17 16.66 -9.79 -1.14
N ALA A 18 15.80 -9.78 -0.13
CA ALA A 18 14.37 -9.60 -0.34
C ALA A 18 14.05 -8.24 -0.97
N GLY A 19 14.64 -7.16 -0.44
CA GLY A 19 14.50 -5.82 -1.00
C GLY A 19 14.96 -5.73 -2.45
N ALA A 20 16.15 -6.25 -2.77
CA ALA A 20 16.68 -6.28 -4.12
C ALA A 20 15.78 -7.07 -5.08
N THR A 21 15.31 -8.26 -4.65
CA THR A 21 14.41 -9.10 -5.44
C THR A 21 13.08 -8.40 -5.71
N ILE A 22 12.48 -7.79 -4.68
CA ILE A 22 11.25 -6.99 -4.83
C ILE A 22 11.49 -5.82 -5.79
N GLY A 23 12.63 -5.13 -5.69
CA GLY A 23 12.99 -4.01 -6.56
C GLY A 23 13.08 -4.42 -8.03
N VAL A 24 13.78 -5.52 -8.33
CA VAL A 24 13.90 -6.06 -9.70
C VAL A 24 12.52 -6.47 -10.23
N LEU A 25 11.76 -7.27 -9.49
CA LEU A 25 10.45 -7.74 -9.92
C LEU A 25 9.46 -6.59 -10.13
N ALA A 26 9.46 -5.60 -9.25
CA ALA A 26 8.60 -4.43 -9.36
C ALA A 26 8.97 -3.53 -10.55
N ALA A 27 10.26 -3.41 -10.91
CA ALA A 27 10.72 -2.67 -12.07
C ALA A 27 10.52 -3.42 -13.40
N LEU A 28 10.46 -4.76 -13.38
CA LEU A 28 10.14 -5.57 -14.57
C LEU A 28 8.65 -5.52 -14.95
N LEU A 29 7.75 -5.43 -13.97
CA LEU A 29 6.31 -5.47 -14.21
C LEU A 29 5.79 -4.39 -15.19
N PRO A 30 6.26 -3.12 -15.17
CA PRO A 30 5.86 -2.12 -16.16
C PRO A 30 6.26 -2.51 -17.59
N ARG A 31 7.40 -3.17 -17.76
CA ARG A 31 7.83 -3.67 -19.08
C ARG A 31 6.93 -4.79 -19.59
N LEU A 32 6.33 -5.55 -18.66
CA LEU A 32 5.45 -6.68 -18.92
C LEU A 32 3.96 -6.30 -19.01
N GLY A 33 3.60 -5.03 -18.79
CA GLY A 33 2.25 -4.52 -19.03
C GLY A 33 1.66 -3.67 -17.90
N ASN A 34 2.24 -3.66 -16.69
CA ASN A 34 1.75 -2.80 -15.61
C ASN A 34 1.95 -1.31 -15.92
N PRO A 35 1.26 -0.40 -15.21
CA PRO A 35 1.36 1.01 -15.51
C PRO A 35 2.81 1.52 -15.31
N PRO A 36 3.30 2.39 -16.22
CA PRO A 36 4.63 2.98 -16.11
C PRO A 36 4.76 3.77 -14.80
N ASN A 37 5.96 3.75 -14.21
CA ASN A 37 6.26 4.33 -12.89
C ASN A 37 5.35 3.85 -11.74
N MET A 38 4.64 2.74 -11.92
CA MET A 38 3.79 2.13 -10.89
C MET A 38 4.37 0.82 -10.38
N GLY A 39 4.85 -0.06 -11.28
CA GLY A 39 5.42 -1.36 -10.94
C GLY A 39 4.47 -2.23 -10.13
N VAL A 40 4.58 -2.12 -8.80
CA VAL A 40 3.55 -2.55 -7.85
C VAL A 40 3.15 -1.39 -6.95
N CYS A 41 1.86 -1.04 -6.96
CA CYS A 41 1.30 -0.06 -6.05
C CYS A 41 0.10 -0.62 -5.29
N VAL A 42 0.30 -0.95 -4.02
CA VAL A 42 -0.76 -1.54 -3.18
C VAL A 42 -2.01 -0.66 -3.14
N ALA A 43 -1.88 0.63 -2.82
CA ALA A 43 -3.05 1.53 -2.71
C ALA A 43 -3.82 1.65 -4.03
N CYS A 44 -3.13 1.94 -5.15
CA CYS A 44 -3.78 2.04 -6.46
C CYS A 44 -4.36 0.72 -6.94
N PHE A 45 -3.75 -0.41 -6.61
CA PHE A 45 -4.27 -1.72 -7.00
C PHE A 45 -5.51 -2.12 -6.18
N GLU A 46 -5.55 -1.78 -4.89
CA GLU A 46 -6.77 -1.93 -4.09
C GLU A 46 -7.89 -1.02 -4.58
N ARG A 47 -7.58 0.20 -5.03
CA ARG A 47 -8.53 1.04 -5.76
C ARG A 47 -9.02 0.35 -7.04
N ASP A 48 -8.13 -0.21 -7.85
CA ASP A 48 -8.54 -0.88 -9.08
C ASP A 48 -9.48 -2.06 -8.81
N ILE A 49 -9.23 -2.80 -7.71
CA ILE A 49 -10.13 -3.85 -7.20
C ILE A 49 -11.48 -3.26 -6.78
N ALA A 50 -11.49 -2.16 -6.02
CA ALA A 50 -12.73 -1.47 -5.64
C ALA A 50 -13.55 -1.04 -6.86
N GLY A 51 -12.88 -0.54 -7.90
CA GLY A 51 -13.50 -0.18 -9.18
C GLY A 51 -14.04 -1.38 -9.95
N ALA A 52 -13.31 -2.49 -10.00
CA ALA A 52 -13.75 -3.72 -10.66
C ALA A 52 -14.99 -4.34 -10.01
N LEU A 53 -15.07 -4.26 -8.68
CA LEU A 53 -16.22 -4.70 -7.90
C LEU A 53 -17.41 -3.71 -7.96
N GLY A 54 -17.25 -2.56 -8.62
CA GLY A 54 -18.30 -1.56 -8.77
C GLY A 54 -18.54 -0.68 -7.54
N LEU A 55 -17.63 -0.69 -6.55
CA LEU A 55 -17.72 0.18 -5.36
C LEU A 55 -17.51 1.66 -5.73
N HIS A 56 -16.83 1.92 -6.83
CA HIS A 56 -16.85 3.21 -7.53
C HIS A 56 -16.95 3.03 -9.04
N ARG A 57 -17.37 4.08 -9.75
CA ARG A 57 -17.63 4.06 -11.21
C ARG A 57 -16.57 4.76 -12.06
N ALA A 58 -15.39 5.02 -11.51
CA ALA A 58 -14.27 5.58 -12.26
C ALA A 58 -13.74 4.58 -13.31
N ALA A 59 -14.20 4.72 -14.56
CA ALA A 59 -13.89 3.84 -15.69
C ALA A 59 -12.38 3.58 -15.94
N PRO A 60 -11.44 4.52 -15.71
CA PRO A 60 -10.02 4.28 -16.00
C PRO A 60 -9.28 3.38 -15.00
N VAL A 61 -9.93 2.96 -13.91
CA VAL A 61 -9.29 2.32 -12.75
C VAL A 61 -10.13 1.15 -12.21
N GLN A 62 -10.43 0.20 -13.09
CA GLN A 62 -11.27 -0.97 -12.82
C GLN A 62 -10.56 -2.22 -13.32
N TYR A 63 -9.92 -2.95 -12.41
CA TYR A 63 -9.30 -4.24 -12.70
C TYR A 63 -9.01 -4.98 -11.39
N ILE A 64 -9.40 -6.26 -11.27
CA ILE A 64 -8.99 -7.07 -10.14
C ILE A 64 -7.50 -7.41 -10.31
N ARG A 65 -6.65 -6.84 -9.45
CA ARG A 65 -5.18 -6.93 -9.54
C ARG A 65 -4.64 -8.23 -8.93
N PRO A 66 -4.13 -9.19 -9.74
CA PRO A 66 -3.61 -10.46 -9.23
C PRO A 66 -2.42 -10.32 -8.28
N GLU A 67 -1.67 -9.21 -8.36
CA GLU A 67 -0.53 -8.94 -7.48
C GLU A 67 -0.95 -8.88 -6.01
N ILE A 68 -2.09 -8.24 -5.72
CA ILE A 68 -2.63 -8.11 -4.36
C ILE A 68 -3.08 -9.46 -3.82
N ILE A 69 -3.73 -10.26 -4.67
CA ILE A 69 -4.11 -11.64 -4.36
C ILE A 69 -2.85 -12.46 -4.05
N GLY A 70 -1.83 -12.36 -4.91
CA GLY A 70 -0.55 -13.04 -4.72
C GLY A 70 0.16 -12.61 -3.44
N PHE A 71 0.11 -11.32 -3.06
CA PHE A 71 0.72 -10.84 -1.82
C PHE A 71 0.15 -11.54 -0.59
N VAL A 72 -1.19 -11.66 -0.52
CA VAL A 72 -1.87 -12.30 0.61
C VAL A 72 -1.64 -13.82 0.59
N LEU A 73 -1.79 -14.47 -0.57
CA LEU A 73 -1.62 -15.92 -0.69
C LEU A 73 -0.15 -16.37 -0.52
N GLY A 74 0.80 -15.55 -0.96
CA GLY A 74 2.23 -15.78 -0.77
C GLY A 74 2.62 -15.66 0.70
N ALA A 75 2.08 -14.65 1.39
CA ALA A 75 2.25 -14.51 2.83
C ALA A 75 1.59 -15.67 3.59
N LEU A 76 0.39 -16.11 3.20
CA LEU A 76 -0.25 -17.30 3.77
C LEU A 76 0.62 -18.55 3.58
N ALA A 77 1.14 -18.78 2.37
CA ALA A 77 1.98 -19.94 2.07
C ALA A 77 3.25 -19.95 2.94
N ALA A 78 3.91 -18.80 3.09
CA ALA A 78 5.03 -18.64 4.00
C ALA A 78 4.62 -18.92 5.46
N ALA A 79 3.53 -18.32 5.93
CA ALA A 79 3.05 -18.49 7.29
C ALA A 79 2.71 -19.96 7.63
N LEU A 80 2.12 -20.70 6.69
CA LEU A 80 1.81 -22.12 6.86
C LEU A 80 3.08 -22.98 6.82
N LEU A 81 3.97 -22.75 5.84
CA LEU A 81 5.21 -23.52 5.69
C LEU A 81 6.14 -23.39 6.90
N PHE A 82 6.21 -22.19 7.49
CA PHE A 82 7.04 -21.91 8.66
C PHE A 82 6.29 -22.04 10.00
N ARG A 83 5.02 -22.46 9.98
CA ARG A 83 4.16 -22.60 11.17
C ARG A 83 4.05 -21.29 11.98
N GLU A 84 4.02 -20.18 11.27
CA GLU A 84 3.86 -18.81 11.79
C GLU A 84 2.44 -18.27 11.63
N PHE A 85 1.56 -19.01 10.94
CA PHE A 85 0.14 -18.64 10.81
C PHE A 85 -0.53 -18.54 12.18
N ARG A 86 -1.16 -17.39 12.45
CA ARG A 86 -1.78 -17.06 13.75
C ARG A 86 -3.05 -16.25 13.54
N ALA A 87 -4.20 -16.91 13.70
CA ALA A 87 -5.48 -16.24 13.77
C ALA A 87 -5.53 -15.31 15.00
N ARG A 88 -5.50 -13.99 14.76
CA ARG A 88 -5.53 -12.96 15.81
C ARG A 88 -6.41 -11.78 15.42
N ALA A 89 -7.02 -11.14 16.40
CA ALA A 89 -7.82 -9.92 16.23
C ALA A 89 -7.76 -9.06 17.50
N GLY A 90 -7.89 -7.74 17.35
CA GLY A 90 -7.83 -6.75 18.42
C GLY A 90 -9.17 -6.09 18.72
N SER A 91 -9.17 -5.17 19.68
CA SER A 91 -10.38 -4.59 20.30
C SER A 91 -10.89 -3.31 19.65
N ALA A 92 -10.12 -2.64 18.78
CA ALA A 92 -10.51 -1.39 18.11
C ALA A 92 -10.58 -1.55 16.57
N PRO A 93 -11.51 -2.37 16.04
CA PRO A 93 -11.63 -2.60 14.60
C PRO A 93 -12.11 -1.35 13.86
N ILE A 94 -13.06 -0.58 14.43
CA ILE A 94 -13.59 0.63 13.79
C ILE A 94 -12.51 1.69 13.54
N VAL A 95 -11.57 1.84 14.49
CA VAL A 95 -10.46 2.79 14.34
C VAL A 95 -9.51 2.33 13.25
N ARG A 96 -9.20 1.03 13.19
CA ARG A 96 -8.35 0.46 12.12
C ARG A 96 -8.97 0.63 10.74
N PHE A 97 -10.29 0.44 10.64
CA PHE A 97 -11.04 0.68 9.42
C PHE A 97 -10.95 2.15 8.97
N LEU A 98 -11.20 3.09 9.89
CA LEU A 98 -11.11 4.53 9.61
C LEU A 98 -9.69 4.96 9.22
N LEU A 99 -8.66 4.46 9.93
CA LEU A 99 -7.27 4.69 9.57
C LEU A 99 -6.97 4.16 8.16
N GLY A 100 -7.50 2.99 7.79
CA GLY A 100 -7.40 2.46 6.43
C GLY A 100 -8.03 3.37 5.39
N ALA A 101 -9.24 3.86 5.66
CA ALA A 101 -9.95 4.76 4.75
C ALA A 101 -9.20 6.08 4.53
N PHE A 102 -8.76 6.75 5.61
CA PHE A 102 -7.98 7.98 5.51
C PHE A 102 -6.60 7.76 4.89
N ALA A 103 -5.96 6.63 5.17
CA ALA A 103 -4.70 6.28 4.54
C ALA A 103 -4.85 6.12 3.03
N MET A 104 -5.95 5.51 2.57
CA MET A 104 -6.24 5.41 1.14
C MET A 104 -6.53 6.78 0.52
N ILE A 105 -7.30 7.65 1.19
CA ILE A 105 -7.54 9.02 0.71
C ILE A 105 -6.21 9.78 0.54
N GLY A 106 -5.33 9.74 1.54
CA GLY A 106 -4.00 10.35 1.46
C GLY A 106 -3.12 9.74 0.37
N ALA A 107 -3.14 8.41 0.23
CA ALA A 107 -2.42 7.71 -0.83
C ALA A 107 -2.93 8.10 -2.23
N LEU A 108 -4.24 8.17 -2.44
CA LEU A 108 -4.84 8.55 -3.71
C LEU A 108 -4.73 10.06 -3.98
N ALA A 109 -4.59 10.90 -2.96
CA ALA A 109 -4.24 12.30 -3.11
C ALA A 109 -2.87 12.50 -3.77
N PHE A 110 -1.89 11.63 -3.49
CA PHE A 110 -0.59 11.56 -4.18
C PHE A 110 -0.62 10.70 -5.45
N LEU A 111 -1.68 9.92 -5.65
CA LEU A 111 -1.74 8.80 -6.58
C LEU A 111 -0.64 7.77 -6.29
N GLY A 112 -0.46 7.31 -5.06
CA GLY A 112 0.49 6.24 -4.77
C GLY A 112 0.60 5.83 -3.31
N CYS A 113 1.22 4.66 -3.10
CA CYS A 113 1.62 4.19 -1.78
C CYS A 113 3.14 4.37 -1.58
N PRO A 114 3.70 4.05 -0.39
CA PRO A 114 5.14 4.15 -0.16
C PRO A 114 6.00 3.44 -1.20
N TRP A 115 5.59 2.24 -1.65
CA TRP A 115 6.32 1.51 -2.70
C TRP A 115 6.29 2.25 -4.03
N ARG A 116 5.12 2.77 -4.42
CA ARG A 116 5.01 3.55 -5.65
C ARG A 116 5.79 4.84 -5.58
N ALA A 117 5.86 5.52 -4.43
CA ALA A 117 6.69 6.70 -4.27
C ALA A 117 8.17 6.38 -4.54
N LEU A 118 8.68 5.28 -3.98
CA LEU A 118 10.04 4.81 -4.26
C LEU A 118 10.23 4.41 -5.72
N LEU A 119 9.29 3.67 -6.32
CA LEU A 119 9.38 3.23 -7.71
C LEU A 119 9.32 4.42 -8.70
N ARG A 120 8.48 5.42 -8.43
CA ARG A 120 8.43 6.69 -9.15
C ARG A 120 9.78 7.40 -9.11
N LEU A 121 10.38 7.51 -7.92
CA LEU A 121 11.71 8.08 -7.76
C LEU A 121 12.76 7.33 -8.60
N THR A 122 12.74 5.99 -8.57
CA THR A 122 13.67 5.17 -9.37
C THR A 122 13.40 5.21 -10.87
N GLY A 123 12.22 5.66 -11.30
CA GLY A 123 11.89 5.94 -12.69
C GLY A 123 12.26 7.36 -13.13
N GLY A 124 12.77 8.19 -12.21
CA GLY A 124 13.16 9.58 -12.47
C GLY A 124 12.07 10.62 -12.17
N ASP A 125 10.91 10.24 -11.64
CA ASP A 125 9.86 11.18 -11.26
C ASP A 125 10.20 11.89 -9.93
N LEU A 126 10.59 13.16 -10.05
CA LEU A 126 11.02 13.98 -8.92
C LEU A 126 9.84 14.44 -8.04
N ASN A 127 8.59 14.30 -8.48
CA ASN A 127 7.41 14.54 -7.62
C ASN A 127 7.32 13.54 -6.46
N ALA A 128 8.04 12.42 -6.55
CA ALA A 128 8.17 11.48 -5.45
C ALA A 128 8.93 12.07 -4.25
N LEU A 129 9.81 13.07 -4.43
CA LEU A 129 10.58 13.66 -3.34
C LEU A 129 9.71 14.37 -2.30
N PRO A 130 8.84 15.35 -2.65
CA PRO A 130 7.95 15.97 -1.66
C PRO A 130 7.00 14.95 -1.04
N ALA A 131 6.58 13.93 -1.80
CA ALA A 131 5.74 12.85 -1.31
C ALA A 131 6.45 11.95 -0.27
N LEU A 132 7.72 11.59 -0.50
CA LEU A 132 8.54 10.84 0.46
C LEU A 132 8.85 11.67 1.70
N ALA A 133 9.11 12.97 1.54
CA ALA A 133 9.26 13.88 2.67
C ALA A 133 7.98 13.95 3.51
N GLY A 134 6.82 14.04 2.86
CA GLY A 134 5.51 14.00 3.51
C GLY A 134 5.28 12.69 4.26
N LEU A 135 5.56 11.55 3.61
CA LEU A 135 5.48 10.23 4.22
C LEU A 135 6.34 10.14 5.50
N VAL A 136 7.59 10.61 5.45
CA VAL A 136 8.50 10.62 6.59
C VAL A 136 7.97 11.53 7.70
N ALA A 137 7.51 12.74 7.37
CA ALA A 137 6.93 13.67 8.34
C ALA A 137 5.70 13.10 9.04
N GLY A 138 4.76 12.51 8.28
CA GLY A 138 3.57 11.86 8.83
C GLY A 138 3.91 10.69 9.75
N ILE A 139 4.86 9.84 9.34
CA ILE A 139 5.34 8.74 10.18
C ILE A 139 5.98 9.28 11.45
N ALA A 140 6.82 10.32 11.36
CA ALA A 140 7.49 10.92 12.52
C ALA A 140 6.48 11.47 13.55
N VAL A 141 5.41 12.13 13.10
CA VAL A 141 4.30 12.55 13.97
C VAL A 141 3.63 11.33 14.62
N GLY A 142 3.36 10.28 13.85
CA GLY A 142 2.83 9.02 14.38
C GLY A 142 3.75 8.35 15.41
N VAL A 143 5.07 8.40 15.21
CA VAL A 143 6.06 7.94 16.19
C VAL A 143 5.98 8.78 17.47
N GLY A 144 5.75 10.09 17.36
CA GLY A 144 5.47 10.95 18.50
C GLY A 144 4.28 10.46 19.34
N PHE A 145 3.16 10.10 18.69
CA PHE A 145 2.00 9.53 19.38
C PHE A 145 2.29 8.17 20.01
N LEU A 146 3.06 7.31 19.32
CA LEU A 146 3.49 6.02 19.88
C LEU A 146 4.37 6.20 21.12
N ARG A 147 5.32 7.14 21.11
CA ARG A 147 6.13 7.53 22.28
C ARG A 147 5.26 8.08 23.41
N ALA A 148 4.20 8.80 23.08
CA ALA A 148 3.24 9.33 24.04
C ALA A 148 2.29 8.27 24.63
N GLY A 149 2.38 7.00 24.22
CA GLY A 149 1.60 5.89 24.77
C GLY A 149 0.34 5.55 23.97
N TYR A 150 0.25 5.95 22.69
CA TYR A 150 -0.82 5.52 21.80
C TYR A 150 -0.89 3.99 21.68
N SER A 151 -2.10 3.42 21.77
CA SER A 151 -2.29 1.98 21.60
C SER A 151 -3.72 1.65 21.18
N LEU A 152 -3.86 0.75 20.19
CA LEU A 152 -5.14 0.22 19.73
C LEU A 152 -5.55 -1.10 20.41
N GLY A 153 -5.00 -1.34 21.60
CA GLY A 153 -5.16 -2.60 22.33
C GLY A 153 -4.30 -3.74 21.77
N ARG A 154 -4.15 -4.81 22.56
CA ARG A 154 -3.39 -6.00 22.17
C ARG A 154 -4.26 -6.93 21.33
N ALA A 155 -3.73 -7.41 20.21
CA ALA A 155 -4.36 -8.49 19.46
C ALA A 155 -4.33 -9.80 20.26
N GLN A 156 -5.48 -10.45 20.37
CA GLN A 156 -5.66 -11.73 21.06
C GLN A 156 -5.82 -12.86 20.05
N ARG A 157 -5.49 -14.09 20.45
CA ARG A 157 -5.80 -15.27 19.64
C ARG A 157 -7.31 -15.41 19.53
N THR A 158 -7.77 -15.80 18.35
CA THR A 158 -9.19 -16.00 18.07
C THR A 158 -9.39 -17.28 17.25
N TYR A 159 -10.62 -17.55 16.84
CA TYR A 159 -10.99 -18.70 16.02
C TYR A 159 -10.18 -18.72 14.72
N THR A 160 -9.72 -19.92 14.33
CA THR A 160 -8.95 -20.14 13.10
C THR A 160 -9.68 -19.63 11.86
N ALA A 161 -11.02 -19.73 11.84
CA ALA A 161 -11.87 -19.22 10.78
C ALA A 161 -11.58 -17.74 10.45
N VAL A 162 -11.38 -16.89 11.47
CA VAL A 162 -11.10 -15.45 11.29
C VAL A 162 -9.81 -15.24 10.47
N GLY A 163 -8.78 -16.03 10.74
CA GLY A 163 -7.51 -15.94 10.01
C GLY A 163 -7.61 -16.39 8.55
N TRP A 164 -8.60 -17.21 8.20
CA TRP A 164 -8.82 -17.71 6.84
C TRP A 164 -9.72 -16.79 5.99
N VAL A 165 -10.48 -15.88 6.59
CA VAL A 165 -11.42 -15.00 5.87
C VAL A 165 -10.72 -14.23 4.75
N MET A 166 -9.60 -13.57 5.05
CA MET A 166 -8.94 -12.72 4.05
C MET A 166 -8.27 -13.53 2.92
N PRO A 167 -7.54 -14.62 3.18
CA PRO A 167 -7.08 -15.51 2.11
C PRO A 167 -8.21 -16.08 1.24
N LEU A 168 -9.33 -16.49 1.84
CA LEU A 168 -10.48 -17.00 1.09
C LEU A 168 -11.14 -15.91 0.24
N LEU A 169 -11.22 -14.68 0.75
CA LEU A 169 -11.69 -13.52 -0.02
C LEU A 169 -10.79 -13.27 -1.24
N MET A 170 -9.46 -13.38 -1.08
CA MET A 170 -8.51 -13.24 -2.19
C MET A 170 -8.64 -14.36 -3.23
N ILE A 171 -8.89 -15.59 -2.80
CA ILE A 171 -9.23 -16.70 -3.72
C ILE A 171 -10.55 -16.38 -4.45
N GLY A 172 -11.56 -15.88 -3.74
CA GLY A 172 -12.82 -15.42 -4.35
C GLY A 172 -12.57 -14.37 -5.44
N LEU A 173 -11.78 -13.33 -5.15
CA LEU A 173 -11.38 -12.32 -6.14
C LEU A 173 -10.64 -12.93 -7.34
N LEU A 174 -9.80 -13.95 -7.12
CA LEU A 174 -9.10 -14.64 -8.20
C LEU A 174 -10.08 -15.39 -9.11
N LEU A 175 -11.03 -16.12 -8.53
CA LEU A 175 -12.05 -16.84 -9.29
C LEU A 175 -12.92 -15.85 -10.08
N LEU A 176 -13.31 -14.74 -9.45
CA LEU A 176 -14.01 -13.63 -10.10
C LEU A 176 -13.21 -13.09 -11.30
N LEU A 177 -11.91 -12.86 -11.16
CA LEU A 177 -11.06 -12.42 -12.26
C LEU A 177 -10.96 -13.44 -13.42
N LEU A 178 -10.87 -14.74 -13.09
CA LEU A 178 -10.69 -15.81 -14.09
C LEU A 178 -11.97 -16.12 -14.85
N PHE A 179 -13.10 -16.23 -14.14
CA PHE A 179 -14.38 -16.61 -14.76
C PHE A 179 -15.15 -15.41 -15.32
N ARG A 180 -14.82 -14.19 -14.89
CA ARG A 180 -15.46 -12.93 -15.34
C ARG A 180 -17.00 -13.02 -15.35
N PRO A 181 -17.63 -13.46 -14.26
CA PRO A 181 -19.09 -13.53 -14.22
C PRO A 181 -19.68 -12.13 -14.36
N GLN A 182 -20.76 -12.03 -15.14
CA GLN A 182 -21.59 -10.83 -15.20
C GLN A 182 -22.77 -11.01 -14.24
N PHE A 183 -22.84 -10.19 -13.20
CA PHE A 183 -23.94 -10.28 -12.22
C PHE A 183 -25.23 -9.62 -12.72
N THR A 184 -25.13 -8.62 -13.59
CA THR A 184 -26.25 -7.99 -14.31
C THR A 184 -25.81 -7.62 -15.73
N LYS A 185 -26.76 -7.17 -16.58
CA LYS A 185 -26.53 -6.86 -18.01
C LYS A 185 -25.30 -5.97 -18.28
N ASP A 186 -25.01 -5.05 -17.36
CA ASP A 186 -23.81 -4.18 -17.34
C ASP A 186 -23.23 -4.10 -15.92
N GLY A 187 -23.35 -5.19 -15.17
CA GLY A 187 -22.93 -5.30 -13.78
C GLY A 187 -21.44 -5.59 -13.63
N PRO A 188 -20.89 -5.52 -12.41
CA PRO A 188 -19.56 -6.02 -12.16
C PRO A 188 -19.46 -7.48 -12.64
N ILE A 189 -18.30 -7.92 -13.10
CA ILE A 189 -16.96 -7.36 -12.89
C ILE A 189 -16.53 -6.39 -14.01
N PHE A 190 -16.11 -5.17 -13.64
CA PHE A 190 -15.65 -4.16 -14.59
C PHE A 190 -14.18 -4.29 -14.97
N PHE A 191 -13.89 -4.02 -16.23
CA PHE A 191 -12.55 -3.97 -16.80
C PHE A 191 -12.36 -2.66 -17.56
N SER A 192 -11.35 -1.88 -17.18
CA SER A 192 -11.01 -0.64 -17.86
C SER A 192 -10.53 -0.89 -19.29
N GLN A 193 -11.03 -0.09 -20.23
CA GLN A 193 -10.54 -0.07 -21.62
C GLN A 193 -9.37 0.90 -21.82
N SER A 194 -9.24 1.91 -20.95
CA SER A 194 -8.18 2.91 -21.00
C SER A 194 -7.73 3.30 -19.60
N GLY A 195 -6.59 3.98 -19.49
CA GLY A 195 -6.02 4.44 -18.23
C GLY A 195 -5.29 3.35 -17.44
N PRO A 196 -4.96 3.61 -16.16
CA PRO A 196 -4.10 2.71 -15.39
C PRO A 196 -4.69 1.31 -15.17
N GLY A 197 -6.01 1.18 -15.09
CA GLY A 197 -6.69 -0.10 -14.92
C GLY A 197 -6.57 -1.04 -16.12
N SER A 198 -6.43 -0.49 -17.34
CA SER A 198 -6.27 -1.30 -18.56
C SER A 198 -4.82 -1.75 -18.77
N LEU A 199 -3.87 -1.14 -18.07
CA LEU A 199 -2.45 -1.50 -18.11
C LEU A 199 -2.17 -2.55 -17.03
N HIS A 200 -2.07 -3.81 -17.42
CA HIS A 200 -1.71 -4.90 -16.53
C HIS A 200 -0.82 -5.94 -17.23
N ALA A 201 0.09 -6.53 -16.46
CA ALA A 201 0.85 -7.70 -16.90
C ALA A 201 -0.07 -8.94 -17.01
N PRO A 202 0.37 -10.01 -17.71
CA PRO A 202 -0.38 -11.27 -17.77
C PRO A 202 -0.69 -11.82 -16.37
N VAL A 203 -1.92 -12.31 -16.18
CA VAL A 203 -2.44 -12.74 -14.87
C VAL A 203 -1.50 -13.70 -14.15
N ALA A 204 -0.94 -14.68 -14.86
CA ALA A 204 -0.01 -15.67 -14.28
C ALA A 204 1.29 -15.02 -13.78
N ILE A 205 1.82 -14.04 -14.51
CA ILE A 205 3.05 -13.32 -14.12
C ILE A 205 2.75 -12.43 -12.91
N SER A 206 1.67 -11.64 -12.96
CA SER A 206 1.25 -10.79 -11.84
C SER A 206 1.02 -11.60 -10.56
N LEU A 207 0.34 -12.74 -10.67
CA LEU A 207 0.09 -13.63 -9.53
C LEU A 207 1.40 -14.27 -9.03
N GLY A 208 2.25 -14.77 -9.93
CA GLY A 208 3.52 -15.39 -9.56
C GLY A 208 4.47 -14.41 -8.86
N VAL A 209 4.62 -13.20 -9.40
CA VAL A 209 5.39 -12.12 -8.76
C VAL A 209 4.77 -11.75 -7.42
N GLY A 210 3.44 -11.63 -7.36
CA GLY A 210 2.72 -11.38 -6.11
C GLY A 210 3.01 -12.43 -5.04
N LEU A 211 2.95 -13.72 -5.39
CA LEU A 211 3.23 -14.83 -4.48
C LEU A 211 4.67 -14.78 -3.94
N VAL A 212 5.65 -14.53 -4.81
CA VAL A 212 7.06 -14.41 -4.41
C VAL A 212 7.26 -13.23 -3.47
N ILE A 213 6.72 -12.06 -3.80
CA ILE A 213 6.84 -10.86 -2.97
C ILE A 213 6.15 -11.07 -1.61
N GLY A 214 4.93 -11.60 -1.60
CA GLY A 214 4.19 -11.90 -0.37
C GLY A 214 4.95 -12.87 0.54
N PHE A 215 5.52 -13.93 -0.04
CA PHE A 215 6.34 -14.88 0.68
C PHE A 215 7.57 -14.21 1.28
N LEU A 216 8.36 -13.49 0.50
CA LEU A 216 9.58 -12.82 0.98
C LEU A 216 9.28 -11.76 2.05
N ALA A 217 8.20 -10.99 1.87
CA ALA A 217 7.84 -9.91 2.77
C ALA A 217 7.32 -10.41 4.12
N GLN A 218 6.57 -11.51 4.15
CA GLN A 218 6.18 -12.23 5.38
C GLN A 218 7.43 -12.64 6.17
N ARG A 219 8.38 -13.29 5.48
CA ARG A 219 9.60 -13.85 6.06
C ARG A 219 10.59 -12.82 6.61
N THR A 220 10.68 -11.67 5.95
CA THR A 220 11.64 -10.59 6.31
C THR A 220 10.98 -9.44 7.06
N ARG A 221 9.65 -9.49 7.26
CA ARG A 221 8.85 -8.40 7.84
C ARG A 221 9.02 -7.07 7.10
N PHE A 222 9.27 -7.12 5.79
CA PHE A 222 9.56 -5.96 4.94
C PHE A 222 8.46 -4.90 5.08
N CYS A 223 8.82 -3.68 5.47
CA CYS A 223 7.87 -2.59 5.69
C CYS A 223 8.56 -1.22 5.58
N THR A 224 8.11 -0.40 4.63
CA THR A 224 8.65 0.96 4.44
C THR A 224 8.34 1.87 5.63
N MET A 225 7.13 1.77 6.20
CA MET A 225 6.78 2.53 7.41
C MET A 225 7.66 2.10 8.59
N GLY A 226 7.84 0.79 8.77
CA GLY A 226 8.73 0.23 9.80
C GLY A 226 10.17 0.70 9.65
N ALA A 227 10.69 0.75 8.41
CA ALA A 227 12.03 1.27 8.14
C ALA A 227 12.21 2.72 8.61
N VAL A 228 11.26 3.60 8.29
CA VAL A 228 11.31 5.00 8.75
C VAL A 228 11.16 5.08 10.26
N ARG A 229 10.17 4.38 10.83
CA ARG A 229 9.90 4.37 12.27
C ARG A 229 11.12 3.90 13.06
N ASP A 230 11.73 2.78 12.68
CA ASP A 230 12.81 2.16 13.44
C ASP A 230 14.08 3.01 13.39
N VAL A 231 14.36 3.67 12.26
CA VAL A 231 15.44 4.67 12.15
C VAL A 231 15.17 5.89 13.03
N VAL A 232 13.96 6.47 12.98
CA VAL A 232 13.60 7.67 13.76
C VAL A 232 13.51 7.37 15.27
N LEU A 233 13.02 6.19 15.64
CA LEU A 233 12.77 5.82 17.03
C LEU A 233 14.02 5.29 17.73
N MET A 234 14.78 4.42 17.06
CA MET A 234 15.85 3.59 17.65
C MET A 234 17.19 3.69 16.90
N GLY A 235 17.24 4.36 15.75
CA GLY A 235 18.43 4.36 14.89
C GLY A 235 18.69 3.01 14.19
N ASP A 236 17.75 2.08 14.20
CA ASP A 236 17.93 0.75 13.60
C ASP A 236 17.72 0.81 12.08
N THR A 237 18.77 0.51 11.33
CA THR A 237 18.78 0.53 9.86
C THR A 237 18.53 -0.85 9.22
N HIS A 238 18.14 -1.87 10.00
CA HIS A 238 17.87 -3.21 9.46
C HIS A 238 16.80 -3.18 8.36
N LEU A 239 15.58 -2.69 8.66
CA LEU A 239 14.52 -2.56 7.66
C LEU A 239 14.87 -1.54 6.57
N ALA A 240 15.56 -0.46 6.92
CA ALA A 240 16.00 0.56 5.98
C ALA A 240 16.99 0.00 4.94
N SER A 241 17.84 -0.96 5.31
CA SER A 241 18.76 -1.60 4.37
C SER A 241 18.03 -2.40 3.27
N GLY A 242 16.90 -3.05 3.60
CA GLY A 242 16.05 -3.68 2.60
C GLY A 242 15.34 -2.68 1.69
N VAL A 243 14.81 -1.59 2.24
CA VAL A 243 14.18 -0.53 1.44
C VAL A 243 15.21 0.14 0.52
N GLY A 244 16.43 0.39 1.01
CA GLY A 244 17.53 0.88 0.20
C GLY A 244 17.91 -0.09 -0.92
N ALA A 245 17.99 -1.38 -0.63
CA ALA A 245 18.25 -2.41 -1.64
C ALA A 245 17.16 -2.46 -2.72
N LEU A 246 15.88 -2.27 -2.35
CA LEU A 246 14.78 -2.12 -3.30
C LEU A 246 15.00 -0.93 -4.22
N VAL A 247 15.32 0.25 -3.68
CA VAL A 247 15.55 1.47 -4.46
C VAL A 247 16.71 1.29 -5.42
N VAL A 248 17.86 0.79 -4.95
CA VAL A 248 19.04 0.57 -5.78
C VAL A 248 18.76 -0.44 -6.89
N ALA A 249 18.18 -1.59 -6.56
CA ALA A 249 17.90 -2.63 -7.55
C ALA A 249 16.84 -2.19 -8.58
N ALA A 250 15.78 -1.50 -8.15
CA ALA A 250 14.78 -0.95 -9.06
C ALA A 250 15.36 0.13 -9.97
N PHE A 251 16.22 1.02 -9.45
CA PHE A 251 16.89 2.04 -10.26
C PHE A 251 17.80 1.42 -11.32
N LEU A 252 18.65 0.46 -10.93
CA LEU A 252 19.53 -0.24 -11.88
C LEU A 252 18.72 -1.01 -12.94
N THR A 253 17.60 -1.61 -12.56
CA THR A 253 16.71 -2.31 -13.49
C THR A 253 16.04 -1.34 -14.46
N ASN A 254 15.49 -0.22 -13.97
CA ASN A 254 14.91 0.82 -14.82
C ASN A 254 15.95 1.42 -15.78
N LEU A 255 17.20 1.60 -15.32
CA LEU A 255 18.30 2.09 -16.15
C LEU A 255 18.63 1.10 -17.26
N ALA A 256 18.76 -0.19 -16.93
CA ALA A 256 18.99 -1.26 -17.91
C ALA A 256 17.85 -1.40 -18.93
N LEU A 257 16.61 -1.11 -18.52
CA LEU A 257 15.42 -1.16 -19.38
C LEU A 257 15.15 0.16 -20.13
N GLY A 258 15.95 1.21 -19.94
CA GLY A 258 15.75 2.52 -20.57
C GLY A 258 14.48 3.25 -20.11
N GLN A 259 13.98 2.96 -18.91
CA GLN A 259 12.73 3.50 -18.37
C GLN A 259 12.91 4.81 -17.58
N VAL A 260 14.16 5.18 -17.26
CA VAL A 260 14.46 6.37 -16.44
C VAL A 260 14.25 7.64 -17.24
N ARG A 261 13.38 8.52 -16.73
CA ARG A 261 13.15 9.87 -17.27
C ARG A 261 13.11 10.87 -16.12
N PHE A 262 14.17 11.65 -15.96
CA PHE A 262 14.23 12.64 -14.91
C PHE A 262 13.36 13.86 -15.23
N GLY A 263 12.50 14.25 -14.30
CA GLY A 263 11.71 15.48 -14.44
C GLY A 263 10.53 15.54 -13.48
N PHE A 264 9.95 16.73 -13.37
CA PHE A 264 8.70 16.97 -12.65
C PHE A 264 7.48 16.88 -13.57
N LEU A 265 7.57 17.39 -14.80
CA LEU A 265 6.44 17.45 -15.74
C LEU A 265 6.37 16.20 -16.62
N GLY A 266 5.16 15.85 -17.06
CA GLY A 266 4.94 14.77 -18.03
C GLY A 266 5.21 13.36 -17.47
N GLN A 267 5.28 13.22 -16.15
CA GLN A 267 5.51 11.94 -15.50
C GLN A 267 4.23 11.08 -15.51
N PRO A 268 4.33 9.77 -15.82
CA PRO A 268 3.16 8.90 -15.92
C PRO A 268 2.34 8.79 -14.63
N VAL A 269 1.04 9.11 -14.75
CA VAL A 269 0.04 8.96 -13.68
C VAL A 269 0.50 9.69 -12.40
N ALA A 270 1.11 10.85 -12.57
CA ALA A 270 1.66 11.72 -11.54
C ALA A 270 1.13 13.15 -11.74
N HIS A 271 1.12 13.94 -10.67
CA HIS A 271 0.87 15.38 -10.77
C HIS A 271 1.91 16.22 -10.06
N SER A 272 2.11 17.43 -10.56
CA SER A 272 3.15 18.36 -10.11
C SER A 272 2.73 19.24 -8.92
N SER A 273 1.56 19.01 -8.34
CA SER A 273 1.13 19.70 -7.12
C SER A 273 1.92 19.25 -5.87
N HIS A 274 3.08 19.86 -5.62
CA HIS A 274 4.03 19.43 -4.59
C HIS A 274 3.48 19.51 -3.16
N LEU A 275 2.73 20.57 -2.82
CA LEU A 275 2.14 20.73 -1.49
C LEU A 275 1.20 19.56 -1.17
N TRP A 276 0.36 19.19 -2.12
CA TRP A 276 -0.61 18.12 -1.92
C TRP A 276 0.00 16.72 -2.05
N ASN A 277 1.07 16.55 -2.83
CA ASN A 277 1.90 15.35 -2.77
C ASN A 277 2.48 15.15 -1.35
N PHE A 278 2.98 16.22 -0.72
CA PHE A 278 3.48 16.20 0.64
C PHE A 278 2.36 15.91 1.66
N LEU A 279 1.28 16.69 1.66
CA LEU A 279 0.19 16.55 2.64
C LEU A 279 -0.57 15.23 2.51
N GLY A 280 -0.81 14.76 1.28
CA GLY A 280 -1.45 13.47 1.03
C GLY A 280 -0.63 12.31 1.58
N MET A 281 0.68 12.31 1.33
CA MET A 281 1.56 11.28 1.90
C MET A 281 1.83 11.45 3.39
N ALA A 282 1.75 12.67 3.93
CA ALA A 282 1.79 12.90 5.38
C ALA A 282 0.56 12.28 6.07
N LEU A 283 -0.63 12.45 5.51
CA LEU A 283 -1.84 11.78 5.98
C LEU A 283 -1.68 10.25 5.92
N ALA A 284 -1.26 9.73 4.78
CA ALA A 284 -1.06 8.30 4.60
C ALA A 284 -0.02 7.76 5.61
N GLY A 285 1.12 8.44 5.75
CA GLY A 285 2.19 8.09 6.68
C GLY A 285 1.76 8.09 8.14
N LEU A 286 1.00 9.11 8.56
CA LEU A 286 0.44 9.19 9.91
C LEU A 286 -0.51 8.02 10.17
N ALA A 287 -1.45 7.76 9.26
CA ALA A 287 -2.39 6.66 9.40
C ALA A 287 -1.69 5.28 9.40
N PHE A 288 -0.65 5.08 8.57
CA PHE A 288 0.16 3.86 8.57
C PHE A 288 0.89 3.65 9.89
N ALA A 289 1.47 4.71 10.47
CA ALA A 289 2.16 4.64 11.75
C ALA A 289 1.21 4.27 12.89
N LEU A 290 0.02 4.89 12.93
CA LEU A 290 -1.02 4.58 13.91
C LEU A 290 -1.59 3.17 13.75
N ALA A 291 -1.76 2.69 12.51
CA ALA A 291 -2.24 1.34 12.25
C ALA A 291 -1.14 0.25 12.39
N GLY A 292 0.12 0.63 12.55
CA GLY A 292 1.23 -0.31 12.74
C GLY A 292 1.74 -0.99 11.46
N GLY A 293 1.41 -0.47 10.27
CA GLY A 293 1.89 -1.02 8.99
C GLY A 293 1.58 -0.14 7.78
N CYS A 294 2.45 -0.17 6.76
CA CYS A 294 2.12 0.37 5.43
C CYS A 294 1.14 -0.57 4.69
N PRO A 295 0.51 -0.16 3.57
CA PRO A 295 -0.51 -0.95 2.89
C PRO A 295 -0.07 -2.38 2.55
N GLY A 296 1.13 -2.54 2.00
CA GLY A 296 1.69 -3.86 1.70
C GLY A 296 1.85 -4.72 2.96
N ARG A 297 2.34 -4.13 4.06
CA ARG A 297 2.46 -4.85 5.34
C ARG A 297 1.09 -5.29 5.86
N GLN A 298 0.05 -4.48 5.71
CA GLN A 298 -1.30 -4.85 6.15
C GLN A 298 -1.85 -6.03 5.32
N LEU A 299 -1.60 -6.06 4.01
CA LEU A 299 -1.92 -7.23 3.19
C LEU A 299 -1.15 -8.48 3.62
N PHE A 300 0.16 -8.39 3.84
CA PHE A 300 0.95 -9.55 4.27
C PHE A 300 0.48 -10.08 5.63
N LEU A 301 0.24 -9.20 6.60
CA LEU A 301 -0.29 -9.56 7.92
C LEU A 301 -1.67 -10.21 7.82
N SER A 302 -2.54 -9.71 6.94
CA SER A 302 -3.85 -10.31 6.71
C SER A 302 -3.77 -11.75 6.18
N GLY A 303 -2.72 -12.07 5.40
CA GLY A 303 -2.42 -13.43 4.95
C GLY A 303 -1.85 -14.34 6.04
N GLU A 304 -1.18 -13.78 7.06
CA GLU A 304 -0.70 -14.51 8.24
C GLU A 304 -1.82 -14.87 9.24
N GLY A 305 -3.05 -14.38 9.01
CA GLY A 305 -4.21 -14.58 9.89
C GLY A 305 -4.52 -13.39 10.81
N ASP A 306 -4.00 -12.21 10.51
CA ASP A 306 -4.27 -10.99 11.28
C ASP A 306 -5.55 -10.28 10.83
N GLY A 307 -6.61 -10.41 11.64
CA GLY A 307 -7.90 -9.77 11.40
C GLY A 307 -7.86 -8.25 11.55
N ASP A 308 -6.97 -7.70 12.38
CA ASP A 308 -6.82 -6.25 12.51
C ASP A 308 -6.31 -5.63 11.20
N ALA A 309 -5.34 -6.30 10.59
CA ALA A 309 -4.78 -5.92 9.31
C ALA A 309 -5.82 -6.07 8.18
N ALA A 310 -6.62 -7.14 8.20
CA ALA A 310 -7.72 -7.33 7.26
C ALA A 310 -8.74 -6.18 7.32
N ILE A 311 -9.13 -5.74 8.52
CA ILE A 311 -10.04 -4.60 8.70
C ILE A 311 -9.45 -3.30 8.14
N PHE A 312 -8.14 -3.06 8.33
CA PHE A 312 -7.47 -1.91 7.73
C PHE A 312 -7.51 -1.97 6.19
N VAL A 313 -7.27 -3.15 5.60
CA VAL A 313 -7.36 -3.35 4.14
C VAL A 313 -8.79 -3.11 3.62
N LEU A 314 -9.81 -3.61 4.32
CA LEU A 314 -11.21 -3.31 3.97
C LEU A 314 -11.51 -1.80 4.08
N GLY A 315 -10.92 -1.13 5.07
CA GLY A 315 -10.94 0.32 5.21
C GLY A 315 -10.31 1.01 4.00
N MET A 316 -9.16 0.53 3.52
CA MET A 316 -8.51 1.04 2.31
C MET A 316 -9.38 0.88 1.06
N ILE A 317 -9.94 -0.31 0.81
CA ILE A 317 -10.87 -0.55 -0.31
C ILE A 317 -12.07 0.42 -0.25
N THR A 318 -12.63 0.62 0.94
CA THR A 318 -13.76 1.55 1.14
C THR A 318 -13.33 3.01 0.96
N GLY A 319 -12.15 3.40 1.45
CA GLY A 319 -11.57 4.71 1.23
C GLY A 319 -11.34 5.02 -0.25
N ALA A 320 -10.97 4.01 -1.05
CA ALA A 320 -10.85 4.16 -2.51
C ALA A 320 -12.20 4.42 -3.17
N ALA A 321 -13.26 3.75 -2.69
CA ALA A 321 -14.63 4.00 -3.15
C ALA A 321 -15.04 5.46 -2.90
N PHE A 322 -14.84 5.98 -1.68
CA PHE A 322 -15.12 7.37 -1.37
C PHE A 322 -14.24 8.33 -2.18
N ALA A 323 -12.95 8.05 -2.32
CA ALA A 323 -12.03 8.92 -3.03
C ALA A 323 -12.41 9.13 -4.50
N HIS A 324 -12.93 8.10 -5.18
CA HIS A 324 -13.35 8.21 -6.57
C HIS A 324 -14.80 8.67 -6.75
N ASN A 325 -15.73 8.30 -5.87
CA ASN A 325 -17.12 8.73 -5.97
C ASN A 325 -17.31 10.20 -5.58
N TRP A 326 -16.49 10.73 -4.66
CA TRP A 326 -16.57 12.12 -4.20
C TRP A 326 -15.48 13.03 -4.79
N GLY A 327 -14.68 12.53 -5.74
CA GLY A 327 -13.65 13.31 -6.42
C GLY A 327 -12.50 13.76 -5.49
N LEU A 328 -12.16 12.96 -4.48
CA LEU A 328 -11.07 13.25 -3.53
C LEU A 328 -9.71 12.76 -4.01
N ALA A 329 -9.65 11.89 -5.02
CA ALA A 329 -8.40 11.41 -5.58
C ALA A 329 -7.68 12.51 -6.39
N GLY A 330 -6.35 12.46 -6.44
CA GLY A 330 -5.55 13.32 -7.29
C GLY A 330 -5.80 13.03 -8.77
N SER A 331 -5.72 14.07 -9.61
CA SER A 331 -5.72 13.96 -11.07
C SER A 331 -4.30 14.12 -11.60
N PRO A 332 -3.84 13.28 -12.55
CA PRO A 332 -2.50 13.43 -13.13
C PRO A 332 -2.40 14.69 -14.00
N ASP A 333 -1.17 15.16 -14.21
CA ASP A 333 -0.88 16.25 -15.16
C ASP A 333 -1.39 15.87 -16.56
N LYS A 334 -1.95 16.84 -17.28
CA LYS A 334 -2.44 16.68 -18.66
C LYS A 334 -1.69 17.62 -19.58
N VAL A 335 -1.42 17.16 -20.80
CA VAL A 335 -0.92 18.05 -21.86
C VAL A 335 -2.12 18.49 -22.69
N VAL A 336 -2.46 19.77 -22.63
CA VAL A 336 -3.56 20.38 -23.40
C VAL A 336 -2.94 21.46 -24.27
N GLU A 337 -3.12 21.37 -25.59
CA GLU A 337 -2.65 22.38 -26.56
C GLU A 337 -1.14 22.70 -26.49
N GLY A 338 -0.31 21.70 -26.16
CA GLY A 338 1.15 21.87 -26.04
C GLY A 338 1.61 22.49 -24.72
N ALA A 339 0.69 22.87 -23.82
CA ALA A 339 0.98 23.31 -22.45
C ALA A 339 0.66 22.20 -21.44
N VAL A 340 1.51 22.06 -20.43
CA VAL A 340 1.27 21.10 -19.33
C VAL A 340 0.32 21.75 -18.32
N GLN A 341 -0.92 21.28 -18.28
CA GLN A 341 -1.84 21.57 -17.20
C GLN A 341 -1.47 20.73 -15.98
N VAL A 342 -1.04 21.41 -14.92
CA VAL A 342 -0.71 20.79 -13.64
C VAL A 342 -1.98 20.18 -13.04
N GLY A 343 -1.94 18.88 -12.81
CA GLY A 343 -2.98 18.15 -12.10
C GLY A 343 -2.92 18.41 -10.60
N GLY A 344 -3.68 17.63 -9.85
CA GLY A 344 -3.76 17.77 -8.40
C GLY A 344 -5.14 17.43 -7.87
N LEU A 345 -5.44 17.95 -6.68
CA LEU A 345 -6.71 17.69 -6.02
C LEU A 345 -7.78 18.72 -6.36
N SER A 346 -9.03 18.25 -6.37
CA SER A 346 -10.20 19.11 -6.28
C SER A 346 -10.26 19.77 -4.89
N THR A 347 -11.06 20.83 -4.76
CA THR A 347 -11.33 21.46 -3.45
C THR A 347 -11.84 20.46 -2.41
N ALA A 348 -12.69 19.52 -2.81
CA ALA A 348 -13.18 18.45 -1.93
C ALA A 348 -12.04 17.54 -1.47
N GLY A 349 -11.13 17.17 -2.37
CA GLY A 349 -9.93 16.39 -2.04
C GLY A 349 -8.99 17.11 -1.08
N MET A 350 -8.78 18.42 -1.28
CA MET A 350 -7.98 19.26 -0.37
C MET A 350 -8.56 19.24 1.05
N VAL A 351 -9.88 19.45 1.18
CA VAL A 351 -10.58 19.40 2.47
C VAL A 351 -10.48 18.01 3.09
N ALA A 352 -10.65 16.94 2.30
CA ALA A 352 -10.57 15.57 2.82
C ALA A 352 -9.19 15.22 3.38
N VAL A 353 -8.10 15.69 2.75
CA VAL A 353 -6.74 15.50 3.27
C VAL A 353 -6.54 16.23 4.60
N VAL A 354 -6.96 17.50 4.68
CA VAL A 354 -6.86 18.29 5.93
C VAL A 354 -7.70 17.67 7.04
N LEU A 355 -8.95 17.30 6.75
CA LEU A 355 -9.84 16.62 7.69
C LEU A 355 -9.24 15.30 8.16
N GLY A 356 -8.69 14.51 7.24
CA GLY A 356 -8.02 13.25 7.57
C GLY A 356 -6.82 13.45 8.50
N LEU A 357 -6.02 14.50 8.30
CA LEU A 357 -4.90 14.84 9.17
C LEU A 357 -5.39 15.19 10.58
N VAL A 358 -6.46 15.98 10.69
CA VAL A 358 -7.08 16.34 11.96
C VAL A 358 -7.61 15.08 12.66
N VAL A 359 -8.41 14.26 11.97
CA VAL A 359 -9.01 13.05 12.56
C VAL A 359 -7.94 12.04 12.98
N CYS A 360 -6.94 11.77 12.16
CA CYS A 360 -5.85 10.86 12.51
C CYS A 360 -5.04 11.38 13.70
N SER A 361 -4.80 12.70 13.77
CA SER A 361 -4.11 13.32 14.90
C SER A 361 -4.92 13.25 16.19
N LEU A 362 -6.24 13.49 16.12
CA LEU A 362 -7.15 13.33 17.27
C LEU A 362 -7.18 11.88 17.76
N ILE A 363 -7.24 10.90 16.86
CA ILE A 363 -7.13 9.47 17.23
C ILE A 363 -5.79 9.20 17.92
N GLY A 364 -4.69 9.72 17.37
CA GLY A 364 -3.35 9.60 17.95
C GLY A 364 -3.24 10.19 19.36
N LEU A 365 -3.89 11.33 19.60
CA LEU A 365 -3.89 12.03 20.88
C LEU A 365 -4.80 11.41 21.94
N THR A 366 -5.97 10.92 21.53
CA THR A 366 -7.02 10.44 22.46
C THR A 366 -6.84 8.98 22.86
N MET A 367 -6.34 8.11 21.97
CA MET A 367 -6.19 6.68 22.25
C MET A 367 -4.87 6.35 22.95
N ARG A 368 -4.59 7.02 24.07
CA ARG A 368 -3.39 6.81 24.89
C ARG A 368 -3.70 5.91 26.09
N GLN A 369 -2.80 4.97 26.41
CA GLN A 369 -2.97 4.04 27.52
C GLN A 369 -3.12 4.72 28.89
N ALA A 370 -2.64 5.96 29.05
CA ALA A 370 -2.85 6.76 30.25
C ALA A 370 -4.34 7.06 30.53
N PHE A 371 -5.16 7.27 29.49
CA PHE A 371 -6.60 7.49 29.65
C PHE A 371 -7.36 6.21 29.98
N ALA A 372 -6.94 5.07 29.43
CA ALA A 372 -7.58 3.77 29.69
C ALA A 372 -7.39 3.25 31.14
N LYS A 373 -6.42 3.81 31.89
CA LYS A 373 -6.20 3.49 33.31
C LYS A 373 -6.93 4.44 34.27
N ALA A 374 -7.50 5.55 33.78
CA ALA A 374 -8.18 6.52 34.64
C ALA A 374 -9.65 6.14 34.94
N GLU A 375 -10.18 5.09 34.28
CA GLU A 375 -11.56 4.61 34.41
C GLU A 375 -11.69 3.26 35.16
N VAL A 376 -10.62 2.81 35.82
CA VAL A 376 -10.61 1.65 36.74
C VAL A 376 -10.06 2.11 38.08
#